data_AF-A0A4Q8D021-F1
#
_entry.id   AF-A0A4Q8D021-F1
#
_cell.length_a   1.000
_cell.length_b   1.000
_cell.length_c   1.000
_cell.angle_alpha   90.00
_cell.angle_beta   90.00
_cell.angle_gamma   90.00
#
_symmetry.space_group_name_H-M   'P 1'
#
loop_
_entity.id
_entity.type
_entity.pdbx_description
1 polymer ?
#
loop_
_entity_poly.entity_id
_entity_poly.type
_entity_poly.pdbx_seq_one_letter_code
_entity_poly.pdbx_strand_id
1 'polypeptide(L)'
;MAGLLTGLLGIAALPPIALLPAGLIWLVPWLMALHASPPRRVVETLVAIGLPAGFAIGPVVIAEPRLTLVVIGATLTPFILTALLATDRRGRGSPGRLIIAVIVLCGLLAGVRALGLPLSLSLFLPTGFIHLPLIGAGGILASDLAIGLLQTALAILLHHRRARAMTPAIAARFTVALFALLPLALVQPPVATTDDAERARIAVIQTNITPRTRHQAIADGGLEGLKARQQHLARTAGQLDADWIIWPEAASPGFLGPDWRVTDSSATHLRHGYRYHRPGRVESEVRLSAGSGDEDATGRRWGKHYPLPFAERDLSPVHQINTTPPDIDALEVLICSDGTHPGAVDRAAARRPRVILNPASVAYLGSIPLPGMHQRSVHLQSARVAIAMIVVANAGPSAVLYPDGRRRVLAAPYTSGVAALPLPDRYIASDQDPGVLYGLLATGFVALGGSRRMRARSPARSSPRSAWPVVGLAAASIGIAIVLQHRSLEKFSSAATPALATPLETRAIHSPAAGHRGSIALLAREFGVATDWQAVPASVDAAMGWLCRQTGLIPMDPMASSIRPPAFGLQQSTTGLRAVRWRVGAQPIAFDASTAEFQAIEADDPAIHWLATARTLDDCRSVIAPE
;
A
#
# COMPACT_ATOMS: atom_id res chain seq x y z
N MET A 1 -16.20 -24.04 15.82
CA MET A 1 -16.62 -22.76 16.44
C MET A 1 -15.43 -21.94 16.91
N ALA A 2 -14.30 -22.55 17.29
CA ALA A 2 -13.11 -21.81 17.70
C ALA A 2 -12.53 -20.93 16.56
N GLY A 3 -12.58 -21.42 15.32
CA GLY A 3 -12.17 -20.69 14.13
C GLY A 3 -13.05 -19.46 13.89
N LEU A 4 -14.38 -19.59 14.02
CA LEU A 4 -15.29 -18.44 13.89
C LEU A 4 -14.99 -17.38 14.94
N LEU A 5 -14.84 -17.77 16.21
CA LEU A 5 -14.51 -16.83 17.29
C LEU A 5 -13.16 -16.15 17.04
N THR A 6 -12.13 -16.90 16.62
CA THR A 6 -10.82 -16.36 16.23
C THR A 6 -10.95 -15.34 15.11
N GLY A 7 -11.74 -15.67 14.07
CA GLY A 7 -11.94 -14.78 12.93
C GLY A 7 -12.67 -13.49 13.30
N LEU A 8 -13.70 -13.56 14.14
CA LEU A 8 -14.42 -12.38 14.64
C LEU A 8 -13.54 -11.50 15.53
N LEU A 9 -12.74 -12.10 16.41
CA LEU A 9 -11.75 -11.36 17.21
C LEU A 9 -10.67 -10.74 16.32
N GLY A 10 -10.22 -11.44 15.28
CA GLY A 10 -9.30 -10.92 14.27
C GLY A 10 -9.87 -9.69 13.56
N ILE A 11 -11.14 -9.74 13.11
CA ILE A 11 -11.82 -8.59 12.50
C ILE A 11 -11.91 -7.42 13.49
N ALA A 12 -12.31 -7.69 14.75
CA ALA A 12 -12.43 -6.66 15.77
C ALA A 12 -11.07 -5.99 16.09
N ALA A 13 -9.97 -6.70 15.95
CA ALA A 13 -8.62 -6.20 16.17
C ALA A 13 -8.08 -5.34 15.00
N LEU A 14 -8.60 -5.54 13.78
CA LEU A 14 -8.21 -4.78 12.59
C LEU A 14 -8.85 -3.38 12.56
N PRO A 15 -8.25 -2.41 11.85
CA PRO A 15 -8.90 -1.13 11.56
C PRO A 15 -10.22 -1.34 10.80
N PRO A 16 -11.20 -0.42 10.93
CA PRO A 16 -11.20 0.75 11.81
C PRO A 16 -11.55 0.42 13.27
N ILE A 17 -11.93 -0.83 13.60
CA ILE A 17 -12.43 -1.22 14.93
C ILE A 17 -11.31 -1.13 15.97
N ALA A 18 -10.14 -1.71 15.68
CA ALA A 18 -8.93 -1.58 16.49
C ALA A 18 -9.09 -1.96 17.98
N LEU A 19 -9.91 -2.96 18.29
CA LEU A 19 -10.17 -3.38 19.67
C LEU A 19 -8.93 -4.09 20.27
N LEU A 20 -8.20 -3.40 21.14
CA LEU A 20 -6.95 -3.91 21.75
C LEU A 20 -7.11 -5.29 22.40
N PRO A 21 -8.12 -5.56 23.27
CA PRO A 21 -8.28 -6.89 23.87
C PRO A 21 -8.40 -8.00 22.82
N ALA A 22 -9.07 -7.73 21.69
CA ALA A 22 -9.20 -8.71 20.63
C ALA A 22 -7.84 -9.03 19.99
N GLY A 23 -7.01 -8.01 19.73
CA GLY A 23 -5.65 -8.20 19.21
C GLY A 23 -4.73 -9.01 20.12
N LEU A 24 -4.95 -8.94 21.43
CA LEU A 24 -4.17 -9.69 22.43
C LEU A 24 -4.59 -11.15 22.58
N ILE A 25 -5.82 -11.53 22.19
CA ILE A 25 -6.37 -12.87 22.46
C ILE A 25 -6.93 -13.59 21.23
N TRP A 26 -6.94 -12.98 20.05
CA TRP A 26 -7.65 -13.52 18.89
C TRP A 26 -7.19 -14.92 18.48
N LEU A 27 -5.91 -15.28 18.60
CA LEU A 27 -5.38 -16.61 18.27
C LEU A 27 -5.69 -17.68 19.32
N VAL A 28 -6.02 -17.28 20.55
CA VAL A 28 -6.19 -18.22 21.68
C VAL A 28 -7.21 -19.32 21.36
N PRO A 29 -8.43 -19.03 20.84
CA PRO A 29 -9.38 -20.09 20.49
C PRO A 29 -8.85 -21.03 19.39
N TRP A 30 -8.19 -20.50 18.36
CA TRP A 30 -7.61 -21.30 17.28
C TRP A 30 -6.51 -22.24 17.81
N LEU A 31 -5.59 -21.73 18.64
CA LEU A 31 -4.53 -22.52 19.27
C LEU A 31 -5.11 -23.66 20.13
N MET A 32 -6.20 -23.42 20.87
CA MET A 32 -6.90 -24.46 21.61
C MET A 32 -7.50 -25.54 20.68
N ALA A 33 -7.97 -25.15 19.49
CA ALA A 33 -8.57 -26.03 18.50
C ALA A 33 -7.56 -26.87 17.71
N LEU A 34 -6.26 -26.57 17.79
CA LEU A 34 -5.19 -27.36 17.15
C LEU A 34 -5.06 -28.80 17.69
N HIS A 35 -5.77 -29.16 18.76
CA HIS A 35 -5.86 -30.55 19.25
C HIS A 35 -6.94 -31.39 18.54
N ALA A 36 -7.66 -30.82 17.57
CA ALA A 36 -8.68 -31.52 16.80
C ALA A 36 -8.10 -32.46 15.73
N SER A 37 -8.98 -33.25 15.09
CA SER A 37 -8.61 -34.07 13.93
C SER A 37 -8.08 -33.18 12.77
N PRO A 38 -7.15 -33.69 11.92
CA PRO A 38 -6.60 -32.93 10.80
C PRO A 38 -7.63 -32.17 9.94
N PRO A 39 -8.73 -32.78 9.46
CA PRO A 39 -9.69 -32.06 8.62
C PRO A 39 -10.36 -30.92 9.39
N ARG A 40 -10.69 -31.12 10.67
CA ARG A 40 -11.28 -30.08 11.51
C ARG A 40 -10.30 -28.93 11.79
N ARG A 41 -9.01 -29.22 11.96
CA ARG A 41 -7.97 -28.20 12.14
C ARG A 41 -7.88 -27.29 10.92
N VAL A 42 -7.85 -27.89 9.72
CA VAL A 42 -7.80 -27.13 8.47
C VAL A 42 -9.04 -26.25 8.34
N VAL A 43 -10.24 -26.78 8.56
CA VAL A 43 -11.48 -26.00 8.49
C VAL A 43 -11.49 -24.86 9.51
N GLU A 44 -11.16 -25.11 10.78
CA GLU A 44 -11.14 -24.04 11.80
C GLU A 44 -10.06 -22.99 11.49
N THR A 45 -8.95 -23.37 10.83
CA THR A 45 -7.89 -22.45 10.37
C THR A 45 -8.36 -21.58 9.19
N LEU A 46 -9.00 -22.20 8.19
CA LEU A 46 -9.58 -21.49 7.05
C LEU A 46 -10.59 -20.44 7.53
N VAL A 47 -11.43 -20.78 8.50
CA VAL A 47 -12.38 -19.81 9.09
C VAL A 47 -11.65 -18.75 9.92
N ALA A 48 -10.72 -19.15 10.79
CA ALA A 48 -9.97 -18.25 11.67
C ALA A 48 -9.24 -17.12 10.92
N ILE A 49 -8.62 -17.45 9.80
CA ILE A 49 -7.75 -16.53 9.07
C ILE A 49 -8.45 -15.99 7.81
N GLY A 50 -9.29 -16.80 7.17
CA GLY A 50 -10.06 -16.40 6.00
C GLY A 50 -11.09 -15.31 6.31
N LEU A 51 -11.65 -15.27 7.52
CA LEU A 51 -12.54 -14.19 7.96
C LEU A 51 -11.84 -12.82 7.98
N PRO A 52 -10.76 -12.59 8.77
CA PRO A 52 -10.08 -11.29 8.80
C PRO A 52 -9.41 -10.96 7.46
N ALA A 53 -8.88 -11.94 6.72
CA ALA A 53 -8.37 -11.69 5.37
C ALA A 53 -9.49 -11.25 4.42
N GLY A 54 -10.60 -11.98 4.38
CA GLY A 54 -11.78 -11.63 3.58
C GLY A 54 -12.37 -10.27 3.96
N PHE A 55 -12.38 -9.91 5.25
CA PHE A 55 -12.77 -8.57 5.69
C PHE A 55 -11.83 -7.47 5.19
N ALA A 56 -10.51 -7.75 5.17
CA ALA A 56 -9.49 -6.77 4.81
C ALA A 56 -9.39 -6.54 3.29
N ILE A 57 -9.46 -7.60 2.49
CA ILE A 57 -9.21 -7.56 1.03
C ILE A 57 -10.37 -8.07 0.19
N GLY A 58 -11.45 -8.58 0.80
CA GLY A 58 -12.63 -9.06 0.08
C GLY A 58 -13.21 -8.05 -0.91
N PRO A 59 -13.37 -6.76 -0.56
CA PRO A 59 -13.86 -5.76 -1.51
C PRO A 59 -12.96 -5.56 -2.74
N VAL A 60 -11.65 -5.82 -2.61
CA VAL A 60 -10.67 -5.72 -3.70
C VAL A 60 -10.90 -6.82 -4.75
N VAL A 61 -11.59 -7.91 -4.40
CA VAL A 61 -11.83 -9.06 -5.30
C VAL A 61 -12.56 -8.67 -6.58
N ILE A 62 -13.40 -7.63 -6.53
CA ILE A 62 -14.18 -7.15 -7.68
C ILE A 62 -13.24 -6.51 -8.71
N ALA A 63 -12.25 -5.73 -8.23
CA ALA A 63 -11.30 -5.06 -9.09
C ALA A 63 -10.16 -6.00 -9.53
N GLU A 64 -9.63 -6.82 -8.61
CA GLU A 64 -8.43 -7.61 -8.80
C GLU A 64 -8.58 -9.04 -8.21
N PRO A 65 -9.41 -9.91 -8.82
CA PRO A 65 -9.74 -11.22 -8.25
C PRO A 65 -8.52 -12.14 -8.11
N ARG A 66 -7.62 -12.14 -9.11
CA ARG A 66 -6.44 -13.01 -9.12
C ARG A 66 -5.46 -12.64 -8.01
N LEU A 67 -5.14 -11.36 -7.87
CA LEU A 67 -4.27 -10.86 -6.79
C LEU A 67 -4.90 -11.16 -5.43
N THR A 68 -6.19 -10.89 -5.28
CA THR A 68 -6.90 -11.15 -4.02
C THR A 68 -6.80 -12.62 -3.61
N LEU A 69 -7.01 -13.56 -4.54
CA LEU A 69 -6.86 -14.99 -4.28
C LEU A 69 -5.41 -15.37 -3.91
N VAL A 70 -4.41 -14.82 -4.59
CA VAL A 70 -2.99 -15.06 -4.28
C VAL A 70 -2.65 -14.56 -2.88
N VAL A 71 -3.09 -13.34 -2.52
CA VAL A 71 -2.85 -12.77 -1.19
C VAL A 71 -3.57 -13.56 -0.10
N ILE A 72 -4.83 -13.97 -0.32
CA ILE A 72 -5.57 -14.85 0.60
C ILE A 72 -4.81 -16.17 0.77
N GLY A 73 -4.38 -16.80 -0.33
CA GLY A 73 -3.62 -18.06 -0.31
C GLY A 73 -2.30 -17.93 0.45
N ALA A 74 -1.52 -16.89 0.16
CA ALA A 74 -0.26 -16.58 0.84
C ALA A 74 -0.47 -16.29 2.34
N THR A 75 -1.60 -15.69 2.71
CA THR A 75 -1.97 -15.44 4.12
C THR A 75 -2.38 -16.72 4.83
N LEU A 76 -3.16 -17.60 4.17
CA LEU A 76 -3.65 -18.84 4.77
C LEU A 76 -2.57 -19.91 4.93
N THR A 77 -1.62 -19.97 3.99
CA THR A 77 -0.64 -21.05 3.88
C THR A 77 0.22 -21.22 5.15
N PRO A 78 0.83 -20.17 5.74
CA PRO A 78 1.57 -20.28 7.01
C PRO A 78 0.76 -20.87 8.15
N PHE A 79 -0.52 -20.48 8.28
CA PHE A 79 -1.40 -20.96 9.33
C PHE A 79 -1.85 -22.41 9.11
N ILE A 80 -2.12 -22.81 7.88
CA ILE A 80 -2.47 -24.21 7.56
C ILE A 80 -1.29 -25.14 7.86
N LEU A 81 -0.08 -24.78 7.40
CA LEU A 81 1.13 -25.55 7.70
C LEU A 81 1.37 -25.66 9.20
N THR A 82 1.23 -24.56 9.93
CA THR A 82 1.33 -24.54 11.40
C THR A 82 0.28 -25.45 12.06
N ALA A 83 -0.96 -25.39 11.60
CA ALA A 83 -2.05 -26.21 12.13
C ALA A 83 -1.78 -27.70 11.92
N LEU A 84 -1.17 -28.09 10.80
CA LEU A 84 -0.78 -29.46 10.49
C LEU A 84 0.39 -29.94 11.38
N LEU A 85 1.39 -29.08 11.60
CA LEU A 85 2.59 -29.38 12.41
C LEU A 85 2.34 -29.43 13.92
N ALA A 86 1.32 -28.72 14.42
CA ALA A 86 1.09 -28.57 15.86
C ALA A 86 0.75 -29.89 16.60
N THR A 87 0.22 -30.91 15.91
CA THR A 87 -0.14 -32.20 16.52
C THR A 87 0.15 -33.39 15.60
N ASP A 88 0.29 -34.58 16.19
CA ASP A 88 0.50 -35.80 15.38
C ASP A 88 -0.75 -36.18 14.55
N ARG A 89 -0.61 -37.23 13.72
CA ARG A 89 -1.72 -37.78 12.91
C ARG A 89 -2.96 -38.16 13.74
N ARG A 90 -2.80 -38.42 15.04
CA ARG A 90 -3.87 -38.79 15.97
C ARG A 90 -4.43 -37.59 16.74
N GLY A 91 -3.98 -36.37 16.45
CA GLY A 91 -4.42 -35.14 17.12
C GLY A 91 -3.79 -34.95 18.51
N ARG A 92 -2.76 -35.73 18.87
CA ARG A 92 -2.07 -35.57 20.16
C ARG A 92 -1.05 -34.44 20.05
N GLY A 93 -1.36 -33.35 20.74
CA GLY A 93 -0.47 -32.21 20.95
C GLY A 93 0.25 -32.29 22.29
N SER A 94 1.45 -31.72 22.35
CA SER A 94 2.09 -31.35 23.61
C SER A 94 2.27 -29.82 23.63
N PRO A 95 2.35 -29.20 24.83
CA PRO A 95 2.66 -27.77 24.95
C PRO A 95 3.89 -27.36 24.13
N GLY A 96 4.97 -28.15 24.21
CA GLY A 96 6.19 -27.92 23.43
C GLY A 96 5.98 -27.91 21.91
N ARG A 97 5.14 -28.81 21.36
CA ARG A 97 4.82 -28.81 19.93
C ARG A 97 4.04 -27.57 19.51
N LEU A 98 3.11 -27.12 20.34
CA LEU A 98 2.33 -25.91 20.06
C LEU A 98 3.24 -24.66 20.01
N ILE A 99 4.18 -24.57 20.95
CA ILE A 99 5.17 -23.49 21.00
C ILE A 99 6.06 -23.51 19.74
N ILE A 100 6.61 -24.68 19.39
CA ILE A 100 7.41 -24.84 18.17
C ILE A 100 6.59 -24.46 16.93
N ALA A 101 5.33 -24.87 16.86
CA ALA A 101 4.44 -24.52 15.75
C ALA A 101 4.26 -23.00 15.61
N VAL A 102 4.11 -22.26 16.72
CA VAL A 102 4.02 -20.79 16.69
C VAL A 102 5.33 -20.12 16.30
N ILE A 103 6.49 -20.66 16.71
CA ILE A 103 7.79 -20.17 16.24
C ILE A 103 7.89 -20.34 14.72
N VAL A 104 7.52 -21.52 14.20
CA VAL A 104 7.48 -21.79 12.76
C VAL A 104 6.52 -20.84 12.06
N LEU A 105 5.32 -20.58 12.61
CA LEU A 105 4.38 -19.62 12.07
C LEU A 105 5.02 -18.23 11.93
N CYS A 106 5.66 -17.72 12.99
CA CYS A 106 6.29 -16.39 12.96
C CYS A 106 7.43 -16.32 11.93
N GLY A 107 8.23 -17.38 11.80
CA GLY A 107 9.25 -17.50 10.76
C GLY A 107 8.66 -17.50 9.35
N LEU A 108 7.58 -18.25 9.13
CA LEU A 108 6.87 -18.26 7.84
C LEU A 108 6.29 -16.87 7.52
N LEU A 109 5.65 -16.19 8.48
CA LEU A 109 5.13 -14.83 8.31
C LEU A 109 6.25 -13.83 7.97
N ALA A 110 7.42 -13.94 8.61
CA ALA A 110 8.59 -13.13 8.26
C ALA A 110 9.08 -13.41 6.83
N GLY A 111 9.05 -14.68 6.39
CA GLY A 111 9.33 -15.06 5.01
C GLY A 111 8.37 -14.42 4.01
N VAL A 112 7.06 -14.49 4.26
CA VAL A 112 6.07 -13.83 3.38
C VAL A 112 6.25 -12.31 3.36
N ARG A 113 6.67 -11.70 4.48
CA ARG A 113 7.01 -10.28 4.58
C ARG A 113 8.22 -9.88 3.75
N ALA A 114 9.24 -10.72 3.71
CA ALA A 114 10.40 -10.51 2.84
C ALA A 114 10.04 -10.56 1.35
N LEU A 115 8.96 -11.27 1.00
CA LEU A 115 8.39 -11.32 -0.35
C LEU A 115 7.43 -10.14 -0.67
N GLY A 116 7.28 -9.18 0.25
CA GLY A 116 6.54 -7.94 0.01
C GLY A 116 5.08 -7.94 0.46
N LEU A 117 4.56 -9.00 1.09
CA LEU A 117 3.25 -8.94 1.75
C LEU A 117 3.45 -8.64 3.24
N PRO A 118 2.94 -7.53 3.78
CA PRO A 118 3.26 -7.08 5.14
C PRO A 118 2.60 -7.88 6.28
N LEU A 119 2.56 -9.21 6.20
CA LEU A 119 1.95 -10.06 7.19
C LEU A 119 2.75 -10.06 8.50
N SER A 120 2.03 -9.87 9.61
CA SER A 120 2.58 -9.83 10.96
C SER A 120 1.44 -10.01 11.96
N LEU A 121 1.72 -10.67 13.09
CA LEU A 121 0.76 -10.73 14.21
C LEU A 121 0.59 -9.35 14.86
N SER A 122 1.62 -8.51 14.78
CA SER A 122 1.63 -7.13 15.27
C SER A 122 0.61 -6.23 14.57
N LEU A 123 0.17 -6.55 13.35
CA LEU A 123 -0.88 -5.77 12.65
C LEU A 123 -2.24 -5.78 13.39
N PHE A 124 -2.48 -6.80 14.22
CA PHE A 124 -3.70 -6.93 15.02
C PHE A 124 -3.64 -6.12 16.33
N LEU A 125 -2.49 -5.54 16.68
CA LEU A 125 -2.38 -4.64 17.82
C LEU A 125 -2.51 -3.18 17.36
N PRO A 126 -3.25 -2.33 18.09
CA PRO A 126 -3.22 -0.88 17.88
C PRO A 126 -1.82 -0.31 18.09
N THR A 127 -1.46 0.71 17.30
CA THR A 127 -0.11 1.32 17.34
C THR A 127 0.19 2.08 18.63
N GLY A 128 -0.83 2.51 19.38
CA GLY A 128 -0.65 3.06 20.73
C GLY A 128 -0.26 2.03 21.79
N PHE A 129 -0.15 0.75 21.44
CA PHE A 129 0.26 -0.30 22.36
C PHE A 129 1.79 -0.49 22.34
N ILE A 130 2.36 -0.91 23.48
CA ILE A 130 3.80 -0.93 23.81
C ILE A 130 4.63 -1.95 22.99
N HIS A 131 4.04 -2.61 21.99
CA HIS A 131 4.77 -3.53 21.10
C HIS A 131 5.71 -2.85 20.09
N LEU A 132 5.58 -1.55 19.80
CA LEU A 132 6.45 -0.87 18.84
C LEU A 132 7.91 -0.68 19.35
N PRO A 133 8.16 -0.33 20.62
CA PRO A 133 9.51 -0.39 21.19
C PRO A 133 10.17 -1.77 21.07
N LEU A 134 9.39 -2.84 21.26
CA LEU A 134 9.87 -4.22 21.06
C LEU A 134 10.30 -4.46 19.60
N ILE A 135 9.62 -3.84 18.64
CA ILE A 135 10.01 -3.87 17.22
C ILE A 135 11.29 -3.07 16.98
N GLY A 136 11.49 -1.94 17.66
CA GLY A 136 12.76 -1.19 17.59
C GLY A 136 13.95 -2.01 18.09
N ALA A 137 13.79 -2.78 19.16
CA ALA A 137 14.87 -3.58 19.75
C ALA A 137 15.12 -4.92 19.03
N GLY A 138 14.06 -5.63 18.61
CA GLY A 138 14.17 -7.00 18.07
C GLY A 138 13.60 -7.21 16.67
N GLY A 139 13.16 -6.14 16.03
CA GLY A 139 12.42 -6.20 14.77
C GLY A 139 11.00 -6.79 14.92
N ILE A 140 10.29 -6.79 13.79
CA ILE A 140 8.89 -7.25 13.73
C ILE A 140 8.77 -8.73 14.10
N LEU A 141 9.78 -9.56 13.79
CA LEU A 141 9.79 -10.98 14.15
C LEU A 141 9.79 -11.21 15.67
N ALA A 142 10.56 -10.44 16.44
CA ALA A 142 10.57 -10.59 17.89
C ALA A 142 9.23 -10.20 18.50
N SER A 143 8.59 -9.14 17.99
CA SER A 143 7.22 -8.77 18.38
C SER A 143 6.21 -9.87 18.06
N ASP A 144 6.25 -10.42 16.84
CA ASP A 144 5.38 -11.53 16.45
C ASP A 144 5.57 -12.76 17.35
N LEU A 145 6.82 -13.10 17.68
CA LEU A 145 7.15 -14.19 18.61
C LEU A 145 6.60 -13.91 20.01
N ALA A 146 6.79 -12.71 20.56
CA ALA A 146 6.27 -12.35 21.88
C ALA A 146 4.74 -12.47 21.93
N ILE A 147 4.04 -11.92 20.94
CA ILE A 147 2.58 -12.00 20.81
C ILE A 147 2.11 -13.45 20.67
N GLY A 148 2.76 -14.23 19.80
CA GLY A 148 2.43 -15.63 19.55
C GLY A 148 2.64 -16.51 20.79
N LEU A 149 3.76 -16.34 21.48
CA LEU A 149 4.10 -17.08 22.70
C LEU A 149 3.18 -16.72 23.86
N LEU A 150 2.84 -15.44 24.02
CA LEU A 150 1.87 -14.99 25.02
C LEU A 150 0.50 -15.66 24.82
N GLN A 151 -0.01 -15.66 23.58
CA GLN A 151 -1.30 -16.29 23.27
C GLN A 151 -1.25 -17.81 23.38
N THR A 152 -0.11 -18.42 23.10
CA THR A 152 0.11 -19.86 23.32
C THR A 152 0.12 -20.21 24.79
N ALA A 153 0.81 -19.41 25.63
CA ALA A 153 0.80 -19.59 27.07
C ALA A 153 -0.63 -19.52 27.64
N LEU A 154 -1.42 -18.54 27.20
CA LEU A 154 -2.82 -18.40 27.59
C LEU A 154 -3.68 -19.60 27.13
N ALA A 155 -3.51 -20.05 25.88
CA ALA A 155 -4.22 -21.22 25.35
C ALA A 155 -3.90 -22.50 26.16
N ILE A 156 -2.62 -22.72 26.51
CA ILE A 156 -2.20 -23.87 27.31
C ILE A 156 -2.74 -23.78 28.73
N LEU A 157 -2.69 -22.59 29.36
CA LEU A 157 -3.24 -22.36 30.70
C LEU A 157 -4.75 -22.66 30.76
N LEU A 158 -5.51 -22.14 29.79
CA LEU A 158 -6.96 -22.39 29.68
C LEU A 158 -7.25 -23.88 29.45
N HIS A 159 -6.43 -24.57 28.64
CA HIS A 159 -6.55 -26.00 28.43
C HIS A 159 -6.34 -26.80 29.73
N HIS A 160 -5.30 -26.49 30.50
CA HIS A 160 -5.03 -27.16 31.78
C HIS A 160 -6.11 -26.88 32.83
N ARG A 161 -6.58 -25.63 32.90
CA ARG A 161 -7.69 -25.25 33.80
C ARG A 161 -8.95 -26.04 33.47
N ARG A 162 -9.30 -26.16 32.18
CA ARG A 162 -10.48 -26.93 31.73
C ARG A 162 -10.35 -28.42 32.03
N ALA A 163 -9.13 -28.97 31.90
CA ALA A 163 -8.85 -30.36 32.24
C ALA A 163 -8.76 -30.64 33.75
N ARG A 164 -8.92 -29.61 34.61
CA ARG A 164 -8.68 -29.68 36.07
C ARG A 164 -7.30 -30.25 36.42
N ALA A 165 -6.32 -30.05 35.54
CA ALA A 165 -4.96 -30.58 35.66
C ALA A 165 -3.96 -29.49 36.09
N MET A 166 -4.44 -28.35 36.58
CA MET A 166 -3.61 -27.22 36.97
C MET A 166 -3.05 -27.45 38.37
N THR A 167 -1.77 -27.82 38.46
CA THR A 167 -1.03 -27.87 39.72
C THR A 167 -0.43 -26.49 40.04
N PRO A 168 -0.14 -26.17 41.31
CA PRO A 168 0.54 -24.92 41.70
C PRO A 168 1.85 -24.70 40.93
N ALA A 169 2.61 -25.77 40.66
CA ALA A 169 3.85 -25.70 39.88
C ALA A 169 3.61 -25.29 38.41
N ILE A 170 2.52 -25.77 37.80
CA ILE A 170 2.12 -25.37 36.44
C ILE A 170 1.68 -23.91 36.44
N ALA A 171 0.85 -23.51 37.41
CA ALA A 171 0.40 -22.12 37.54
C ALA A 171 1.58 -21.17 37.75
N ALA A 172 2.55 -21.53 38.61
CA ALA A 172 3.77 -20.75 38.84
C ALA A 172 4.60 -20.58 37.56
N ARG A 173 4.77 -21.63 36.75
CA ARG A 173 5.50 -21.53 35.46
C ARG A 173 4.81 -20.61 34.46
N PHE A 174 3.48 -20.70 34.35
CA PHE A 174 2.72 -19.78 33.50
C PHE A 174 2.79 -18.35 34.00
N THR A 175 2.78 -18.17 35.32
CA THR A 175 2.96 -16.88 35.96
C THR A 175 4.34 -16.32 35.63
N VAL A 176 5.41 -17.09 35.77
CA VAL A 176 6.78 -16.70 35.37
C VAL A 176 6.86 -16.39 33.87
N ALA A 177 6.29 -17.23 33.00
CA ALA A 177 6.30 -16.98 31.55
C ALA A 177 5.53 -15.69 31.20
N LEU A 178 4.39 -15.45 31.84
CA LEU A 178 3.63 -14.21 31.69
C LEU A 178 4.43 -13.02 32.21
N PHE A 179 5.04 -13.10 33.39
CA PHE A 179 5.90 -12.06 33.96
C PHE A 179 7.22 -11.87 33.22
N ALA A 180 7.69 -12.83 32.41
CA ALA A 180 8.84 -12.64 31.53
C ALA A 180 8.46 -11.94 30.22
N LEU A 181 7.26 -12.22 29.71
CA LEU A 181 6.74 -11.64 28.46
C LEU A 181 6.04 -10.29 28.68
N LEU A 182 5.51 -10.03 29.87
CA LEU A 182 4.75 -8.82 30.20
C LEU A 182 5.64 -7.57 30.29
N PRO A 183 6.85 -7.58 30.88
CA PRO A 183 7.76 -6.43 30.87
C PRO A 183 8.17 -6.03 29.45
N LEU A 184 8.34 -7.00 28.54
CA LEU A 184 8.57 -6.73 27.11
C LEU A 184 7.41 -5.98 26.45
N ALA A 185 6.22 -6.06 27.05
CA ALA A 185 5.02 -5.36 26.62
C ALA A 185 4.65 -4.17 27.52
N LEU A 186 5.43 -3.84 28.55
CA LEU A 186 5.12 -2.74 29.49
C LEU A 186 6.25 -1.73 29.65
N VAL A 187 7.50 -2.12 29.41
CA VAL A 187 8.66 -1.22 29.51
C VAL A 187 8.86 -0.53 28.15
N GLN A 188 8.54 0.76 28.10
CA GLN A 188 8.93 1.62 26.98
C GLN A 188 10.32 2.19 27.28
N PRO A 189 11.39 1.67 26.66
CA PRO A 189 12.65 2.40 26.69
C PRO A 189 12.41 3.81 26.12
N PRO A 190 12.90 4.87 26.79
CA PRO A 190 12.82 6.20 26.22
C PRO A 190 13.57 6.18 24.89
N VAL A 191 12.90 6.55 23.82
CA VAL A 191 13.57 6.71 22.52
C VAL A 191 14.21 8.08 22.54
N ALA A 192 15.55 8.10 22.58
CA ALA A 192 16.30 9.34 22.56
C ALA A 192 16.12 10.04 21.21
N THR A 193 15.90 11.34 21.26
CA THR A 193 15.82 12.22 20.09
C THR A 193 16.93 13.25 20.19
N THR A 194 17.59 13.57 19.07
CA THR A 194 18.45 14.75 18.98
C THR A 194 17.61 15.94 18.56
N ASP A 195 17.54 16.97 19.40
CA ASP A 195 16.86 18.22 19.05
C ASP A 195 17.80 19.06 18.18
N ASP A 196 17.43 19.25 16.91
CA ASP A 196 18.11 20.18 16.02
C ASP A 196 17.39 21.53 16.11
N ALA A 197 18.15 22.58 16.47
CA ALA A 197 17.63 23.91 16.81
C ALA A 197 16.96 24.66 15.64
N GLU A 198 17.07 24.16 14.41
CA GLU A 198 16.40 24.74 13.24
C GLU A 198 15.49 23.69 12.59
N ARG A 199 14.18 23.82 12.84
CA ARG A 199 13.19 22.86 12.35
C ARG A 199 12.55 23.36 11.07
N ALA A 200 13.07 22.88 9.94
CA ALA A 200 12.40 23.02 8.66
C ALA A 200 10.92 22.57 8.76
N ARG A 201 10.05 23.20 8.00
CA ARG A 201 8.60 23.02 8.03
C ARG A 201 8.14 22.25 6.80
N ILE A 202 7.32 21.24 7.04
CA ILE A 202 6.70 20.42 6.00
C ILE A 202 5.23 20.80 5.91
N ALA A 203 4.73 21.04 4.70
CA ALA A 203 3.30 21.07 4.39
C ALA A 203 2.92 19.77 3.66
N VAL A 204 1.97 19.05 4.22
CA VAL A 204 1.40 17.82 3.65
C VAL A 204 0.07 18.15 3.00
N ILE A 205 -0.06 17.82 1.71
CA ILE A 205 -1.30 18.00 0.96
C ILE A 205 -2.05 16.67 0.87
N GLN A 206 -3.37 16.74 1.06
CA GLN A 206 -4.28 15.64 0.81
C GLN A 206 -5.29 16.08 -0.26
N THR A 207 -5.29 15.43 -1.42
CA THR A 207 -6.00 15.91 -2.62
C THR A 207 -7.42 15.36 -2.78
N ASN A 208 -7.72 14.17 -2.24
CA ASN A 208 -9.00 13.48 -2.39
C ASN A 208 -9.44 13.30 -3.86
N ILE A 209 -8.48 12.99 -4.75
CA ILE A 209 -8.74 12.74 -6.16
C ILE A 209 -9.30 11.33 -6.31
N THR A 210 -10.60 11.25 -6.56
CA THR A 210 -11.29 9.97 -6.82
C THR A 210 -10.88 9.38 -8.19
N PRO A 211 -11.01 8.06 -8.39
CA PRO A 211 -10.80 7.44 -9.71
C PRO A 211 -11.67 8.06 -10.81
N ARG A 212 -12.92 8.42 -10.48
CA ARG A 212 -13.83 9.11 -11.40
C ARG A 212 -13.30 10.49 -11.79
N THR A 213 -12.87 11.29 -10.82
CA THR A 213 -12.28 12.62 -11.08
C THR A 213 -11.03 12.51 -11.95
N ARG A 214 -10.17 11.51 -11.71
CA ARG A 214 -9.00 11.27 -12.55
C ARG A 214 -9.41 10.90 -13.98
N HIS A 215 -10.41 10.03 -14.15
CA HIS A 215 -10.89 9.65 -15.48
C HIS A 215 -11.51 10.83 -16.24
N GLN A 216 -12.27 11.68 -15.54
CA GLN A 216 -12.87 12.89 -16.11
C GLN A 216 -11.86 14.01 -16.37
N ALA A 217 -10.62 13.90 -15.89
CA ALA A 217 -9.60 14.93 -16.11
C ALA A 217 -9.32 15.14 -17.60
N ILE A 218 -9.46 14.11 -18.45
CA ILE A 218 -9.22 14.26 -19.88
C ILE A 218 -10.30 15.08 -20.61
N ALA A 219 -11.50 15.22 -20.02
CA ALA A 219 -12.60 15.99 -20.61
C ALA A 219 -12.42 17.50 -20.44
N ASP A 220 -13.04 18.30 -21.31
CA ASP A 220 -13.07 19.76 -21.23
C ASP A 220 -13.58 20.25 -19.86
N GLY A 221 -12.85 21.20 -19.26
CA GLY A 221 -13.11 21.75 -17.93
C GLY A 221 -12.71 20.82 -16.76
N GLY A 222 -12.54 19.52 -17.01
CA GLY A 222 -12.16 18.53 -15.99
C GLY A 222 -10.75 18.74 -15.45
N LEU A 223 -9.75 18.82 -16.34
CA LEU A 223 -8.35 19.05 -15.98
C LEU A 223 -8.15 20.43 -15.36
N GLU A 224 -8.81 21.45 -15.91
CA GLU A 224 -8.75 22.83 -15.46
C GLU A 224 -9.28 22.93 -14.02
N GLY A 225 -10.46 22.38 -13.75
CA GLY A 225 -11.02 22.33 -12.41
C GLY A 225 -10.16 21.54 -11.43
N LEU A 226 -9.52 20.45 -11.87
CA LEU A 226 -8.58 19.70 -11.04
C LEU A 226 -7.31 20.52 -10.74
N LYS A 227 -6.71 21.17 -11.74
CA LYS A 227 -5.55 22.05 -11.57
C LYS A 227 -5.86 23.23 -10.68
N ALA A 228 -7.01 23.89 -10.86
CA ALA A 228 -7.43 25.01 -10.03
C ALA A 228 -7.54 24.60 -8.54
N ARG A 229 -8.13 23.44 -8.26
CA ARG A 229 -8.17 22.88 -6.89
C ARG A 229 -6.77 22.60 -6.34
N GLN A 230 -5.87 22.03 -7.15
CA GLN A 230 -4.49 21.80 -6.72
C GLN A 230 -3.72 23.10 -6.50
N GLN A 231 -3.87 24.10 -7.36
CA GLN A 231 -3.27 25.42 -7.19
C GLN A 231 -3.76 26.11 -5.92
N HIS A 232 -5.05 25.95 -5.57
CA HIS A 232 -5.57 26.42 -4.30
C HIS A 232 -4.86 25.74 -3.12
N LEU A 233 -4.75 24.40 -3.11
CA LEU A 233 -4.02 23.66 -2.06
C LEU A 233 -2.54 24.07 -1.98
N ALA A 234 -1.88 24.28 -3.13
CA ALA A 234 -0.50 24.73 -3.20
C ALA A 234 -0.32 26.12 -2.58
N ARG A 235 -1.22 27.07 -2.89
CA ARG A 235 -1.22 28.41 -2.29
C ARG A 235 -1.44 28.35 -0.78
N THR A 236 -2.41 27.55 -0.33
CA THR A 236 -2.65 27.33 1.10
C THR A 236 -1.42 26.76 1.79
N ALA A 237 -0.70 25.83 1.16
CA ALA A 237 0.56 25.31 1.68
C ALA A 237 1.67 26.37 1.74
N GLY A 238 1.80 27.20 0.71
CA GLY A 238 2.78 28.30 0.68
C GLY A 238 2.52 29.36 1.77
N GLN A 239 1.26 29.61 2.13
CA GLN A 239 0.89 30.50 3.23
C GLN A 239 1.26 29.97 4.62
N LEU A 240 1.60 28.69 4.73
CA LEU A 240 2.02 28.06 6.00
C LEU A 240 3.53 28.14 6.24
N ASP A 241 4.25 28.90 5.42
CA ASP A 241 5.70 29.10 5.53
C ASP A 241 6.43 27.75 5.62
N ALA A 242 6.18 26.89 4.64
CA ALA A 242 6.71 25.54 4.58
C ALA A 242 7.87 25.47 3.58
N ASP A 243 9.00 24.95 4.03
CA ASP A 243 10.18 24.71 3.18
C ASP A 243 9.90 23.63 2.13
N TRP A 244 9.09 22.63 2.49
CA TRP A 244 8.73 21.52 1.61
C TRP A 244 7.23 21.28 1.55
N ILE A 245 6.70 21.17 0.34
CA ILE A 245 5.29 20.84 0.07
C ILE A 245 5.20 19.43 -0.52
N ILE A 246 4.65 18.50 0.25
CA ILE A 246 4.58 17.07 -0.10
C ILE A 246 3.19 16.72 -0.61
N TRP A 247 3.14 16.12 -1.79
CA TRP A 247 1.91 15.66 -2.43
C TRP A 247 1.75 14.14 -2.33
N PRO A 248 0.50 13.63 -2.33
CA PRO A 248 0.24 12.20 -2.22
C PRO A 248 0.54 11.46 -3.52
N GLU A 249 0.48 10.13 -3.46
CA GLU A 249 0.60 9.29 -4.65
C GLU A 249 -0.45 9.67 -5.71
N ALA A 250 0.03 9.74 -6.94
CA ALA A 250 -0.71 10.10 -8.13
C ALA A 250 -1.47 11.43 -8.03
N ALA A 251 -0.83 12.41 -7.35
CA ALA A 251 -1.29 13.79 -7.29
C ALA A 251 -1.18 14.52 -8.64
N SER A 252 -0.25 14.12 -9.51
CA SER A 252 -0.18 14.69 -10.86
C SER A 252 -1.45 14.31 -11.66
N PRO A 253 -2.12 15.27 -12.31
CA PRO A 253 -3.42 15.05 -12.94
C PRO A 253 -3.36 14.28 -14.28
N GLY A 254 -2.16 13.84 -14.69
CA GLY A 254 -1.87 13.02 -15.86
C GLY A 254 -0.46 12.44 -15.74
N PHE A 255 0.08 11.92 -16.85
CA PHE A 255 1.50 11.55 -16.92
C PHE A 255 2.39 12.79 -16.72
N LEU A 256 3.56 12.57 -16.13
CA LEU A 256 4.57 13.60 -15.95
C LEU A 256 5.11 14.03 -17.30
N GLY A 257 5.14 15.34 -17.52
CA GLY A 257 5.77 15.93 -18.69
C GLY A 257 7.31 15.78 -18.67
N PRO A 258 7.97 16.18 -19.75
CA PRO A 258 9.40 16.00 -19.91
C PRO A 258 10.18 16.91 -18.95
N ASP A 259 11.47 16.60 -18.79
CA ASP A 259 12.28 17.22 -17.74
C ASP A 259 12.65 18.67 -18.02
N TRP A 260 12.72 19.04 -19.30
CA TRP A 260 12.96 20.42 -19.73
C TRP A 260 11.77 21.36 -19.49
N ARG A 261 10.60 20.85 -19.10
CA ARG A 261 9.49 21.71 -18.64
C ARG A 261 9.71 22.05 -17.17
N VAL A 262 10.44 23.14 -16.96
CA VAL A 262 10.54 23.77 -15.65
C VAL A 262 9.18 24.36 -15.29
N THR A 263 8.69 24.06 -14.09
CA THR A 263 7.53 24.73 -13.51
C THR A 263 8.03 25.76 -12.52
N ASP A 264 7.79 27.05 -12.80
CA ASP A 264 8.02 28.12 -11.82
C ASP A 264 7.12 27.86 -10.60
N SER A 265 7.73 27.41 -9.52
CA SER A 265 7.13 27.45 -8.19
C SER A 265 7.97 28.35 -7.31
N SER A 266 7.38 29.01 -6.33
CA SER A 266 8.14 29.75 -5.32
C SER A 266 8.57 28.86 -4.14
N ALA A 267 8.10 27.62 -4.08
CA ALA A 267 8.35 26.67 -3.00
C ALA A 267 8.91 25.35 -3.54
N THR A 268 9.52 24.54 -2.68
CA THR A 268 10.01 23.21 -3.06
C THR A 268 8.88 22.18 -2.96
N HIS A 269 8.50 21.58 -4.09
CA HIS A 269 7.46 20.56 -4.15
C HIS A 269 8.05 19.16 -4.31
N LEU A 270 7.61 18.21 -3.49
CA LEU A 270 7.80 16.79 -3.72
C LEU A 270 6.48 16.21 -4.22
N ARG A 271 6.41 15.93 -5.52
CA ARG A 271 5.17 15.54 -6.18
C ARG A 271 5.28 14.20 -6.88
N HIS A 272 4.38 13.28 -6.53
CA HIS A 272 4.26 12.01 -7.24
C HIS A 272 3.53 12.18 -8.58
N GLY A 273 4.02 11.46 -9.60
CA GLY A 273 3.29 11.19 -10.84
C GLY A 273 3.74 9.89 -11.50
N TYR A 274 3.13 9.57 -12.63
CA TYR A 274 3.55 8.46 -13.48
C TYR A 274 4.27 9.02 -14.70
N ARG A 275 5.42 8.47 -15.05
CA ARG A 275 6.15 8.83 -16.27
C ARG A 275 5.93 7.76 -17.31
N TYR A 276 5.38 8.15 -18.45
CA TYR A 276 5.35 7.30 -19.63
C TYR A 276 6.71 7.38 -20.32
N HIS A 277 7.26 6.25 -20.74
CA HIS A 277 8.51 6.21 -21.52
C HIS A 277 8.25 5.76 -22.95
N ARG A 278 7.48 4.69 -23.12
CA ARG A 278 7.14 4.05 -24.39
C ARG A 278 6.05 2.98 -24.15
N PRO A 279 5.50 2.34 -25.18
CA PRO A 279 4.52 1.27 -25.01
C PRO A 279 5.02 0.20 -24.01
N GLY A 280 4.22 -0.06 -22.98
CA GLY A 280 4.48 -1.08 -21.97
C GLY A 280 5.48 -0.68 -20.90
N ARG A 281 5.97 0.57 -20.90
CA ARG A 281 6.92 1.08 -19.91
C ARG A 281 6.43 2.38 -19.29
N VAL A 282 5.91 2.26 -18.07
CA VAL A 282 5.58 3.39 -17.19
C VAL A 282 6.39 3.27 -15.92
N GLU A 283 6.81 4.39 -15.35
CA GLU A 283 7.49 4.44 -14.05
C GLU A 283 6.65 5.28 -13.08
N SER A 284 6.64 4.89 -11.80
CA SER A 284 6.06 5.67 -10.71
C SER A 284 7.19 6.40 -10.01
N GLU A 285 7.10 7.73 -9.97
CA GLU A 285 8.17 8.56 -9.43
C GLU A 285 7.66 9.75 -8.64
N VAL A 286 8.46 10.20 -7.68
CA VAL A 286 8.33 11.48 -7.00
C VAL A 286 9.40 12.40 -7.55
N ARG A 287 8.99 13.54 -8.10
CA ARG A 287 9.88 14.60 -8.57
C ARG A 287 10.00 15.68 -7.52
N LEU A 288 11.22 16.17 -7.36
CA LEU A 288 11.48 17.45 -6.72
C LEU A 288 11.30 18.56 -7.76
N SER A 289 10.57 19.61 -7.40
CA SER A 289 10.52 20.86 -8.16
C SER A 289 10.91 21.98 -7.20
N ALA A 290 12.15 22.44 -7.29
CA ALA A 290 12.66 23.54 -6.49
C ALA A 290 12.20 24.89 -7.05
N GLY A 291 12.07 25.89 -6.18
CA GLY A 291 11.53 27.19 -6.54
C GLY A 291 12.54 28.25 -6.97
N SER A 292 13.83 27.96 -6.87
CA SER A 292 14.91 28.78 -7.43
C SER A 292 15.35 28.16 -8.76
N GLY A 293 15.77 28.98 -9.72
CA GLY A 293 16.29 28.57 -11.05
C GLY A 293 17.62 27.81 -11.01
N ASP A 294 17.82 26.98 -9.98
CA ASP A 294 18.90 26.03 -9.86
C ASP A 294 18.59 24.84 -10.76
N GLU A 295 19.16 24.86 -11.97
CA GLU A 295 18.96 23.82 -12.99
C GLU A 295 19.35 22.43 -12.46
N ASP A 296 20.29 22.35 -11.49
CA ASP A 296 20.74 21.11 -10.88
C ASP A 296 19.67 20.44 -9.98
N ALA A 297 18.75 21.22 -9.40
CA ALA A 297 17.68 20.68 -8.54
C ALA A 297 16.59 19.93 -9.32
N THR A 298 16.50 20.12 -10.65
CA THR A 298 15.51 19.45 -11.52
C THR A 298 15.77 17.94 -11.71
N GLY A 299 16.93 17.45 -11.24
CA GLY A 299 17.37 16.07 -11.38
C GLY A 299 16.85 15.09 -10.33
N ARG A 300 16.40 15.55 -9.14
CA ARG A 300 16.14 14.61 -8.03
C ARG A 300 14.80 13.88 -8.18
N ARG A 301 14.89 12.56 -8.25
CA ARG A 301 13.75 11.65 -8.42
C ARG A 301 13.85 10.45 -7.51
N TRP A 302 12.72 10.02 -6.98
CA TRP A 302 12.59 8.74 -6.29
C TRP A 302 11.63 7.86 -7.06
N GLY A 303 12.10 6.71 -7.52
CA GLY A 303 11.28 5.74 -8.23
C GLY A 303 10.72 4.67 -7.30
N LYS A 304 9.59 4.09 -7.69
CA LYS A 304 8.99 2.94 -7.01
C LYS A 304 9.79 1.67 -7.29
N HIS A 305 10.20 0.97 -6.24
CA HIS A 305 11.07 -0.20 -6.37
C HIS A 305 10.29 -1.51 -6.39
N TYR A 306 9.21 -1.60 -5.62
CA TYR A 306 8.38 -2.78 -5.53
C TYR A 306 6.95 -2.48 -6.01
N PRO A 307 6.74 -2.39 -7.33
CA PRO A 307 5.40 -2.38 -7.90
C PRO A 307 4.59 -3.59 -7.43
N LEU A 308 3.31 -3.38 -7.19
CA LEU A 308 2.38 -4.46 -6.89
C LEU A 308 2.22 -5.37 -8.12
N PRO A 309 2.53 -6.69 -8.05
CA PRO A 309 2.66 -7.55 -9.24
C PRO A 309 1.47 -7.63 -10.20
N PHE A 310 0.27 -7.25 -9.76
CA PHE A 310 -0.94 -7.27 -10.58
C PHE A 310 -1.56 -5.88 -10.76
N ALA A 311 -1.72 -5.14 -9.66
CA ALA A 311 -2.31 -3.79 -9.68
C ALA A 311 -1.41 -2.75 -10.37
N GLU A 312 -0.11 -3.03 -10.47
CA GLU A 312 0.91 -2.14 -11.02
C GLU A 312 1.83 -2.89 -11.98
N ARG A 313 1.29 -3.91 -12.65
CA ARG A 313 2.03 -4.75 -13.61
C ARG A 313 2.57 -3.99 -14.82
N ASP A 314 2.06 -2.78 -15.06
CA ASP A 314 2.52 -1.83 -16.06
C ASP A 314 3.68 -0.95 -15.59
N LEU A 315 3.92 -0.90 -14.28
CA LEU A 315 5.03 -0.15 -13.73
C LEU A 315 6.32 -0.96 -13.85
N SER A 316 7.31 -0.35 -14.48
CA SER A 316 8.68 -0.84 -14.47
C SER A 316 9.32 -0.52 -13.12
N PRO A 317 9.94 -1.49 -12.44
CA PRO A 317 10.67 -1.22 -11.21
C PRO A 317 11.85 -0.30 -11.52
N VAL A 318 11.91 0.84 -10.85
CA VAL A 318 13.02 1.78 -11.04
C VAL A 318 14.24 1.24 -10.31
N HIS A 319 15.30 0.99 -11.06
CA HIS A 319 16.63 0.73 -10.49
C HIS A 319 17.22 2.10 -10.15
N GLN A 320 17.67 2.29 -8.91
CA GLN A 320 18.14 3.57 -8.36
C GLN A 320 18.92 4.39 -9.40
N ILE A 321 18.40 5.57 -9.73
CA ILE A 321 19.18 6.61 -10.37
C ILE A 321 19.95 7.28 -9.22
N ASN A 322 21.22 6.92 -9.06
CA ASN A 322 22.12 7.55 -8.09
C ASN A 322 22.28 9.02 -8.44
N THR A 323 21.47 9.88 -7.82
CA THR A 323 21.71 11.33 -7.77
C THR A 323 22.00 11.68 -6.30
N THR A 324 23.22 12.14 -6.06
CA THR A 324 23.73 12.78 -4.82
C THR A 324 24.44 14.06 -5.27
N PRO A 325 24.52 15.21 -4.52
CA PRO A 325 23.96 15.72 -3.22
C PRO A 325 23.46 17.21 -3.38
N PRO A 326 23.48 18.17 -2.40
CA PRO A 326 23.27 18.22 -0.93
C PRO A 326 21.94 18.96 -0.52
N ASP A 327 21.69 19.20 0.78
CA ASP A 327 20.59 19.96 1.42
C ASP A 327 19.21 19.30 1.66
N ILE A 328 18.86 18.21 0.95
CA ILE A 328 17.66 17.39 1.25
C ILE A 328 18.04 16.07 1.97
N ASP A 329 19.25 16.00 2.55
CA ASP A 329 19.78 14.79 3.20
C ASP A 329 18.97 14.33 4.42
N ALA A 330 18.05 15.17 4.89
CA ALA A 330 17.08 14.83 5.93
C ALA A 330 15.93 13.92 5.45
N LEU A 331 15.71 13.73 4.15
CA LEU A 331 14.49 13.11 3.60
C LEU A 331 14.78 11.96 2.64
N GLU A 332 14.03 10.86 2.80
CA GLU A 332 13.91 9.79 1.79
C GLU A 332 12.43 9.57 1.43
N VAL A 333 12.17 9.00 0.26
CA VAL A 333 10.81 8.77 -0.23
C VAL A 333 10.61 7.30 -0.58
N LEU A 334 9.56 6.70 -0.03
CA LEU A 334 9.10 5.35 -0.35
C LEU A 334 7.67 5.42 -0.87
N ILE A 335 7.41 5.04 -2.11
CA ILE A 335 6.09 5.21 -2.71
C ILE A 335 5.15 4.07 -2.31
N CYS A 336 4.05 4.40 -1.63
CA CYS A 336 2.93 3.52 -1.31
C CYS A 336 3.35 2.19 -0.65
N SER A 337 3.34 1.08 -1.38
CA SER A 337 3.73 -0.27 -0.93
C SER A 337 5.19 -0.35 -0.48
N ASP A 338 6.09 0.47 -1.04
CA ASP A 338 7.50 0.49 -0.66
C ASP A 338 7.66 0.80 0.84
N GLY A 339 6.80 1.65 1.41
CA GLY A 339 6.82 1.97 2.85
C GLY A 339 6.51 0.79 3.76
N THR A 340 5.97 -0.31 3.20
CA THR A 340 5.67 -1.55 3.93
C THR A 340 6.69 -2.66 3.66
N HIS A 341 7.54 -2.50 2.65
CA HIS A 341 8.48 -3.52 2.18
C HIS A 341 9.81 -3.43 2.94
N PRO A 342 10.24 -4.45 3.72
CA PRO A 342 11.45 -4.38 4.53
C PRO A 342 12.69 -3.94 3.73
N GLY A 343 12.93 -4.57 2.56
CA GLY A 343 14.09 -4.24 1.72
C GLY A 343 14.08 -2.82 1.13
N ALA A 344 12.93 -2.18 0.92
CA ALA A 344 12.88 -0.79 0.48
C ALA A 344 13.20 0.15 1.64
N VAL A 345 12.62 -0.14 2.81
CA VAL A 345 12.83 0.61 4.04
C VAL A 345 14.30 0.52 4.49
N ASP A 346 14.93 -0.64 4.39
CA ASP A 346 16.35 -0.83 4.73
C ASP A 346 17.26 0.00 3.83
N ARG A 347 16.97 0.05 2.52
CA ARG A 347 17.72 0.89 1.58
C ARG A 347 17.57 2.38 1.88
N ALA A 348 16.35 2.83 2.21
CA ALA A 348 16.13 4.23 2.61
C ALA A 348 16.85 4.53 3.93
N ALA A 349 16.73 3.66 4.93
CA ALA A 349 17.35 3.83 6.24
C ALA A 349 18.89 3.84 6.18
N ALA A 350 19.50 3.10 5.24
CA ALA A 350 20.95 3.10 5.02
C ALA A 350 21.50 4.50 4.66
N ARG A 351 20.66 5.39 4.10
CA ARG A 351 21.02 6.79 3.83
C ARG A 351 20.89 7.72 5.05
N ARG A 352 20.45 7.18 6.19
CA ARG A 352 20.27 7.88 7.47
C ARG A 352 19.39 9.16 7.37
N PRO A 353 18.25 9.12 6.67
CA PRO A 353 17.34 10.25 6.62
C PRO A 353 16.79 10.55 8.03
N ARG A 354 16.42 11.80 8.28
CA ARG A 354 15.71 12.22 9.49
C ARG A 354 14.25 11.77 9.47
N VAL A 355 13.62 11.77 8.31
CA VAL A 355 12.25 11.27 8.12
C VAL A 355 12.09 10.62 6.74
N ILE A 356 11.23 9.61 6.66
CA ILE A 356 10.85 8.97 5.39
C ILE A 356 9.43 9.39 5.01
N LEU A 357 9.25 9.85 3.79
CA LEU A 357 7.97 10.22 3.21
C LEU A 357 7.36 9.01 2.51
N ASN A 358 6.06 8.77 2.75
CA ASN A 358 5.29 7.73 2.08
C ASN A 358 4.06 8.31 1.39
N PRO A 359 4.20 8.85 0.16
CA PRO A 359 3.06 9.19 -0.67
C PRO A 359 2.27 7.92 -1.00
N ALA A 360 0.96 7.91 -0.73
CA ALA A 360 0.13 6.71 -0.87
C ALA A 360 -1.28 7.02 -1.40
N SER A 361 -1.88 6.10 -2.15
CA SER A 361 -3.25 6.22 -2.68
C SER A 361 -4.05 4.92 -2.45
N VAL A 362 -4.23 4.55 -1.18
CA VAL A 362 -4.85 3.28 -0.77
C VAL A 362 -6.37 3.35 -0.51
N ALA A 363 -6.95 4.55 -0.37
CA ALA A 363 -8.35 4.73 0.06
C ALA A 363 -9.41 4.30 -0.97
N TYR A 364 -9.05 4.27 -2.25
CA TYR A 364 -9.97 3.96 -3.34
C TYR A 364 -9.85 2.53 -3.88
N LEU A 365 -9.15 1.65 -3.16
CA LEU A 365 -9.11 0.21 -3.48
C LEU A 365 -10.39 -0.52 -3.04
N GLY A 366 -11.44 0.22 -2.66
CA GLY A 366 -12.75 -0.34 -2.29
C GLY A 366 -12.78 -0.99 -0.91
N SER A 367 -11.75 -0.85 -0.07
CA SER A 367 -11.69 -1.47 1.25
C SER A 367 -11.48 -0.43 2.37
N ILE A 368 -12.44 -0.32 3.29
CA ILE A 368 -12.37 0.53 4.50
C ILE A 368 -11.17 0.18 5.40
N PRO A 369 -10.89 -1.10 5.74
CA PRO A 369 -9.79 -1.43 6.63
C PRO A 369 -8.41 -1.21 6.01
N LEU A 370 -8.29 -1.28 4.68
CA LEU A 370 -7.00 -1.34 3.99
C LEU A 370 -6.11 -0.10 4.21
N PRO A 371 -6.60 1.16 4.16
CA PRO A 371 -5.79 2.33 4.51
C PRO A 371 -5.23 2.28 5.93
N GLY A 372 -6.05 1.83 6.89
CA GLY A 372 -5.60 1.67 8.27
C GLY A 372 -4.56 0.57 8.43
N MET A 373 -4.71 -0.56 7.71
CA MET A 373 -3.72 -1.63 7.74
C MET A 373 -2.41 -1.22 7.08
N HIS A 374 -2.47 -0.52 5.96
CA HIS A 374 -1.30 0.05 5.28
C HIS A 374 -0.54 0.98 6.23
N GLN A 375 -1.23 1.95 6.85
CA GLN A 375 -0.60 2.83 7.85
C GLN A 375 0.01 2.05 9.03
N ARG A 376 -0.69 1.04 9.57
CA ARG A 376 -0.12 0.20 10.65
C ARG A 376 1.17 -0.47 10.18
N SER A 377 1.16 -1.05 8.99
CA SER A 377 2.36 -1.69 8.42
C SER A 377 3.53 -0.72 8.27
N VAL A 378 3.27 0.48 7.71
CA VAL A 378 4.29 1.54 7.62
C VAL A 378 4.78 1.94 9.02
N HIS A 379 3.90 1.98 10.03
CA HIS A 379 4.28 2.28 11.41
C HIS A 379 5.18 1.21 12.02
N LEU A 380 4.91 -0.08 11.75
CA LEU A 380 5.80 -1.18 12.16
C LEU A 380 7.20 -1.01 11.54
N GLN A 381 7.28 -0.55 10.29
CA GLN A 381 8.55 -0.29 9.63
C GLN A 381 9.26 0.94 10.22
N SER A 382 8.55 2.03 10.47
CA SER A 382 9.04 3.23 11.19
C SER A 382 9.70 2.85 12.53
N ALA A 383 9.00 2.05 13.34
CA ALA A 383 9.52 1.54 14.60
C ALA A 383 10.78 0.69 14.41
N ARG A 384 10.78 -0.20 13.41
CA ARG A 384 11.90 -1.12 13.13
C ARG A 384 13.20 -0.41 12.77
N VAL A 385 13.12 0.65 11.96
CA VAL A 385 14.33 1.39 11.54
C VAL A 385 14.61 2.61 12.40
N ALA A 386 13.82 2.86 13.44
CA ALA A 386 13.91 4.04 14.30
C ALA A 386 13.94 5.36 13.49
N ILE A 387 13.12 5.47 12.44
CA ILE A 387 12.99 6.69 11.63
C ILE A 387 11.51 7.03 11.48
N ALA A 388 11.14 8.27 11.81
CA ALA A 388 9.77 8.73 11.65
C ALA A 388 9.32 8.61 10.19
N MET A 389 8.06 8.26 9.98
CA MET A 389 7.48 8.16 8.64
C MET A 389 6.28 9.10 8.51
N ILE A 390 6.19 9.85 7.42
CA ILE A 390 5.02 10.69 7.11
C ILE A 390 4.26 10.03 5.97
N VAL A 391 3.07 9.51 6.27
CA VAL A 391 2.15 8.99 5.24
C VAL A 391 1.35 10.16 4.68
N VAL A 392 1.53 10.43 3.39
CA VAL A 392 0.85 11.49 2.64
C VAL A 392 -0.17 10.83 1.71
N ALA A 393 -1.42 10.75 2.16
CA ALA A 393 -2.42 9.93 1.52
C ALA A 393 -3.30 10.73 0.55
N ASN A 394 -3.68 10.12 -0.58
CA ASN A 394 -4.80 10.57 -1.40
C ASN A 394 -6.09 9.97 -0.81
N ALA A 395 -6.91 10.80 -0.16
CA ALA A 395 -8.14 10.41 0.54
C ALA A 395 -8.00 9.40 1.70
N GLY A 396 -6.86 8.76 1.89
CA GLY A 396 -6.58 8.02 3.11
C GLY A 396 -6.33 8.97 4.28
N PRO A 397 -6.18 8.44 5.50
CA PRO A 397 -5.65 9.25 6.58
C PRO A 397 -4.20 9.64 6.24
N SER A 398 -3.87 10.92 6.37
CA SER A 398 -2.48 11.39 6.36
C SER A 398 -2.00 11.52 7.80
N ALA A 399 -0.80 11.04 8.11
CA ALA A 399 -0.30 10.98 9.49
C ALA A 399 1.22 10.95 9.59
N VAL A 400 1.73 11.43 10.71
CA VAL A 400 3.10 11.17 11.18
C VAL A 400 3.08 9.93 12.06
N LEU A 401 3.98 9.00 11.76
CA LEU A 401 4.17 7.72 12.43
C LEU A 401 5.54 7.74 13.10
N TYR A 402 5.56 7.98 14.40
CA TYR A 402 6.79 8.05 15.18
C TYR A 402 7.26 6.66 15.61
N PRO A 403 8.57 6.38 15.66
CA PRO A 403 9.08 5.05 16.02
C PRO A 403 8.67 4.57 17.41
N ASP A 404 8.45 5.51 18.34
CA ASP A 404 7.99 5.27 19.71
C ASP A 404 6.52 4.84 19.83
N GLY A 405 5.79 4.82 18.71
CA GLY A 405 4.39 4.46 18.63
C GLY A 405 3.40 5.61 18.74
N ARG A 406 3.88 6.84 18.98
CA ARG A 406 3.02 8.02 18.82
C ARG A 406 2.58 8.13 17.36
N ARG A 407 1.36 8.60 17.18
CA ARG A 407 0.78 8.91 15.87
C ARG A 407 0.14 10.28 15.94
N ARG A 408 0.50 11.16 15.00
CA ARG A 408 -0.19 12.43 14.79
C ARG A 408 -0.96 12.38 13.49
N VAL A 409 -2.29 12.42 13.57
CA VAL A 409 -3.14 12.54 12.38
C VAL A 409 -3.00 13.96 11.83
N LEU A 410 -2.66 14.07 10.55
CA LEU A 410 -2.51 15.34 9.85
C LEU A 410 -3.79 15.71 9.10
N ALA A 411 -4.43 14.72 8.47
CA ALA A 411 -5.72 14.89 7.81
C ALA A 411 -6.56 13.62 7.96
N ALA A 412 -7.87 13.81 8.16
CA ALA A 412 -8.85 12.73 8.27
C ALA A 412 -9.09 12.08 6.89
N PRO A 413 -9.47 10.80 6.83
CA PRO A 413 -9.77 10.14 5.56
C PRO A 413 -10.92 10.84 4.82
N TYR A 414 -10.90 10.77 3.49
CA TYR A 414 -11.87 11.29 2.53
C TYR A 414 -12.08 12.81 2.58
N THR A 415 -11.11 13.55 3.12
CA THR A 415 -11.09 15.02 3.11
C THR A 415 -10.04 15.54 2.14
N SER A 416 -10.17 16.79 1.68
CA SER A 416 -9.09 17.51 0.99
C SER A 416 -8.57 18.63 1.88
N GLY A 417 -7.27 18.82 1.97
CA GLY A 417 -6.72 19.86 2.83
C GLY A 417 -5.19 19.89 2.85
N VAL A 418 -4.67 20.79 3.67
CA VAL A 418 -3.24 20.99 3.91
C VAL A 418 -3.00 20.96 5.41
N ALA A 419 -1.95 20.27 5.84
CA ALA A 419 -1.50 20.26 7.22
C ALA A 419 0.00 20.59 7.28
N ALA A 420 0.39 21.53 8.13
CA ALA A 420 1.79 21.83 8.38
C ALA A 420 2.28 21.15 9.65
N LEU A 421 3.56 20.78 9.65
CA LEU A 421 4.26 20.25 10.80
C LEU A 421 5.74 20.63 10.75
N PRO A 422 6.42 20.77 11.90
CA PRO A 422 7.87 20.78 11.91
C PRO A 422 8.41 19.43 11.46
N LEU A 423 9.61 19.43 10.88
CA LEU A 423 10.37 18.24 10.55
C LEU A 423 10.56 17.39 11.83
N PRO A 424 10.13 16.11 11.85
CA PRO A 424 10.26 15.25 13.02
C PRO A 424 11.71 15.12 13.48
N ASP A 425 11.95 15.11 14.79
CA ASP A 425 13.29 14.96 15.35
C ASP A 425 13.96 13.65 14.91
N ARG A 426 15.29 13.67 14.82
CA ARG A 426 16.04 12.45 14.52
C ARG A 426 16.02 11.56 15.76
N TYR A 427 15.60 10.32 15.55
CA TYR A 427 15.59 9.30 16.59
C TYR A 427 16.94 8.58 16.59
N ILE A 428 17.51 8.39 17.77
CA ILE A 428 18.69 7.55 17.95
C ILE A 428 18.18 6.12 18.12
N ALA A 429 18.61 5.23 17.23
CA ALA A 429 18.36 3.82 17.40
C ALA A 429 18.90 3.39 18.76
N SER A 430 18.06 2.73 19.56
CA SER A 430 18.47 2.24 20.86
C SER A 430 19.60 1.21 20.68
N ASP A 431 20.76 1.43 21.31
CA ASP A 431 21.88 0.47 21.39
C ASP A 431 21.54 -0.76 22.27
N GLN A 432 20.26 -1.10 22.40
CA GLN A 432 19.86 -2.27 23.17
C GLN A 432 20.29 -3.52 22.42
N ASP A 433 21.12 -4.32 23.09
CA ASP A 433 21.54 -5.61 22.57
C ASP A 433 20.31 -6.50 22.33
N PRO A 434 19.99 -6.85 21.06
CA PRO A 434 18.88 -7.74 20.76
C PRO A 434 19.03 -9.10 21.47
N GLY A 435 20.24 -9.47 21.87
CA GLY A 435 20.54 -10.66 22.67
C GLY A 435 19.77 -10.75 23.98
N VAL A 436 19.57 -9.63 24.70
CA VAL A 436 18.79 -9.61 25.96
C VAL A 436 17.33 -9.96 25.68
N LEU A 437 16.77 -9.38 24.62
CA LEU A 437 15.39 -9.64 24.22
C LEU A 437 15.18 -11.10 23.81
N TYR A 438 16.06 -11.63 22.95
CA TYR A 438 16.01 -13.03 22.57
C TYR A 438 16.26 -13.96 23.76
N GLY A 439 17.09 -13.55 24.74
CA GLY A 439 17.28 -14.25 26.01
C GLY A 439 16.01 -14.33 26.86
N LEU A 440 15.22 -13.25 26.95
CA LEU A 440 13.93 -13.25 27.63
C LEU A 440 12.89 -14.12 26.91
N LEU A 441 12.84 -14.05 25.57
CA LEU A 441 11.98 -14.93 24.76
C LEU A 441 12.37 -16.40 24.94
N ALA A 442 13.68 -16.71 24.95
CA ALA A 442 14.21 -18.05 25.19
C ALA A 442 13.89 -18.53 26.63
N THR A 443 13.97 -17.65 27.63
CA THR A 443 13.61 -17.98 29.01
C THR A 443 12.12 -18.31 29.14
N GLY A 444 11.26 -17.49 28.52
CA GLY A 444 9.83 -17.77 28.42
C GLY A 444 9.55 -19.11 27.73
N PHE A 445 10.27 -19.40 26.64
CA PHE A 445 10.22 -20.69 25.94
C PHE A 445 10.60 -21.86 26.85
N VAL A 446 11.73 -21.78 27.57
CA VAL A 446 12.19 -22.84 28.48
C VAL A 446 11.19 -23.07 29.61
N ALA A 447 10.66 -21.99 30.20
CA ALA A 447 9.64 -22.06 31.25
C ALA A 447 8.37 -22.79 30.79
N LEU A 448 7.94 -22.55 29.54
CA LEU A 448 6.79 -23.20 28.93
C LEU A 448 7.07 -24.65 28.48
N GLY A 449 8.30 -24.96 28.05
CA GLY A 449 8.71 -26.28 27.57
C GLY A 449 8.90 -27.34 28.67
N GLY A 450 9.23 -26.91 29.90
CA GLY A 450 9.52 -27.81 31.03
C GLY A 450 8.32 -28.59 31.60
N SER A 451 7.09 -28.41 31.09
CA SER A 451 5.92 -29.19 31.52
C SER A 451 6.06 -30.64 31.04
N ARG A 452 6.48 -31.55 31.93
CA ARG A 452 6.55 -32.99 31.65
C ARG A 452 5.21 -33.51 31.12
N ARG A 453 5.26 -34.55 30.26
CA ARG A 453 4.12 -35.29 29.72
C ARG A 453 3.23 -35.82 30.87
N MET A 454 2.28 -35.02 31.34
CA MET A 454 1.13 -35.58 32.05
C MET A 454 0.28 -36.29 31.01
N ARG A 455 0.05 -37.59 31.21
CA ARG A 455 -0.93 -38.36 30.43
C ARG A 455 -2.30 -37.79 30.73
N ALA A 456 -2.68 -36.72 30.03
CA ALA A 456 -4.04 -36.23 30.03
C ALA A 456 -4.92 -37.38 29.52
N ARG A 457 -5.91 -37.79 30.31
CA ARG A 457 -6.94 -38.74 29.89
C ARG A 457 -7.55 -38.20 28.61
N SER A 458 -7.45 -38.95 27.51
CA SER A 458 -8.04 -38.59 26.23
C SER A 458 -9.52 -38.24 26.47
N PRO A 459 -9.97 -37.01 26.19
CA PRO A 459 -11.38 -36.68 26.28
C PRO A 459 -12.15 -37.63 25.37
N ALA A 460 -13.31 -38.11 25.85
CA ALA A 460 -14.17 -39.03 25.13
C ALA A 460 -14.38 -38.55 23.69
N ARG A 461 -14.21 -39.46 22.72
CA ARG A 461 -14.43 -39.21 21.28
C ARG A 461 -15.80 -38.57 21.08
N SER A 462 -15.85 -37.24 20.92
CA SER A 462 -17.05 -36.57 20.44
C SER A 462 -17.27 -37.01 19.00
N SER A 463 -18.46 -37.51 18.67
CA SER A 463 -18.83 -37.93 17.32
C SER A 463 -18.57 -36.79 16.31
N PRO A 464 -18.19 -37.12 15.06
CA PRO A 464 -17.97 -36.13 14.02
C PRO A 464 -19.32 -35.50 13.63
N ARG A 465 -19.77 -34.49 14.37
CA ARG A 465 -20.81 -33.59 13.87
C ARG A 465 -20.28 -32.91 12.60
N SER A 466 -21.09 -32.89 11.55
CA SER A 466 -20.67 -32.37 10.25
C SER A 466 -20.11 -30.95 10.39
N ALA A 467 -18.98 -30.67 9.74
CA ALA A 467 -18.33 -29.36 9.79
C ALA A 467 -19.01 -28.33 8.88
N TRP A 468 -19.89 -28.79 7.99
CA TRP A 468 -20.65 -28.01 7.01
C TRP A 468 -21.42 -26.80 7.58
N PRO A 469 -22.19 -26.91 8.69
CA PRO A 469 -22.88 -25.75 9.27
C PRO A 469 -21.92 -24.64 9.74
N VAL A 470 -20.70 -24.97 10.18
CA VAL A 470 -19.71 -23.96 10.59
C VAL A 470 -19.13 -23.24 9.37
N VAL A 471 -18.88 -23.97 8.28
CA VAL A 471 -18.43 -23.39 7.01
C VAL A 471 -19.51 -22.48 6.43
N GLY A 472 -20.78 -22.91 6.44
CA GLY A 472 -21.91 -22.10 6.00
C GLY A 472 -22.07 -20.81 6.81
N LEU A 473 -21.94 -20.88 8.14
CA LEU A 473 -22.03 -19.70 9.00
C LEU A 473 -20.85 -18.73 8.79
N ALA A 474 -19.63 -19.25 8.59
CA ALA A 474 -18.47 -18.43 8.28
C ALA A 474 -18.62 -17.73 6.91
N ALA A 475 -19.05 -18.46 5.88
CA ALA A 475 -19.32 -17.90 4.55
C ALA A 475 -20.41 -16.82 4.62
N ALA A 476 -21.50 -17.06 5.35
CA ALA A 476 -22.55 -16.07 5.59
C ALA A 476 -22.02 -14.83 6.34
N SER A 477 -21.15 -15.03 7.35
CA SER A 477 -20.55 -13.91 8.10
C SER A 477 -19.61 -13.07 7.23
N ILE A 478 -18.79 -13.71 6.38
CA ILE A 478 -17.95 -13.01 5.37
C ILE A 478 -18.86 -12.24 4.41
N GLY A 479 -19.90 -12.88 3.87
CA GLY A 479 -20.85 -12.24 2.96
C GLY A 479 -21.55 -11.03 3.59
N ILE A 480 -22.04 -11.15 4.82
CA ILE A 480 -22.65 -10.04 5.57
C ILE A 480 -21.63 -8.93 5.81
N ALA A 481 -20.39 -9.24 6.22
CA ALA A 481 -19.36 -8.25 6.45
C ALA A 481 -18.99 -7.50 5.16
N ILE A 482 -18.86 -8.20 4.03
CA ILE A 482 -18.63 -7.61 2.71
C ILE A 482 -19.81 -6.70 2.32
N VAL A 483 -21.05 -7.16 2.48
CA VAL A 483 -22.24 -6.35 2.15
C VAL A 483 -22.35 -5.11 3.05
N LEU A 484 -22.09 -5.24 4.35
CA LEU A 484 -22.10 -4.11 5.30
C LEU A 484 -20.97 -3.11 5.01
N GLN A 485 -19.78 -3.60 4.67
CA GLN A 485 -18.68 -2.76 4.21
C GLN A 485 -19.06 -2.05 2.91
N HIS A 486 -19.64 -2.76 1.94
CA HIS A 486 -20.07 -2.18 0.67
C HIS A 486 -21.12 -1.08 0.90
N ARG A 487 -22.13 -1.31 1.73
CA ARG A 487 -23.12 -0.29 2.09
C ARG A 487 -22.53 0.90 2.86
N SER A 488 -21.53 0.65 3.72
CA SER A 488 -20.84 1.71 4.44
C SER A 488 -20.00 2.54 3.47
N LEU A 489 -19.31 1.89 2.54
CA LEU A 489 -18.61 2.53 1.44
C LEU A 489 -19.59 3.35 0.62
N GLU A 490 -20.73 2.81 0.18
CA GLU A 490 -21.82 3.51 -0.51
C GLU A 490 -22.24 4.80 0.22
N LYS A 491 -22.36 4.77 1.56
CA LYS A 491 -22.66 5.97 2.37
C LYS A 491 -21.52 7.00 2.39
N PHE A 492 -20.27 6.56 2.44
CA PHE A 492 -19.11 7.45 2.23
C PHE A 492 -18.93 7.86 0.75
N SER A 493 -19.66 7.19 -0.15
CA SER A 493 -19.46 7.16 -1.60
C SER A 493 -20.58 7.77 -2.41
N SER A 494 -21.67 8.26 -1.82
CA SER A 494 -22.63 9.06 -2.58
C SER A 494 -21.94 10.24 -3.30
N ALA A 495 -20.68 10.56 -2.96
CA ALA A 495 -19.74 11.35 -3.75
C ALA A 495 -18.46 10.64 -4.31
N ALA A 496 -18.08 9.40 -3.93
CA ALA A 496 -16.67 8.93 -4.05
C ALA A 496 -16.34 7.53 -4.61
N THR A 497 -17.21 6.52 -4.62
CA THR A 497 -16.95 5.26 -5.38
C THR A 497 -17.87 5.19 -6.60
N PRO A 498 -17.33 5.22 -7.83
CA PRO A 498 -18.12 4.87 -8.99
C PRO A 498 -18.56 3.42 -8.84
N ALA A 499 -19.79 3.11 -9.26
CA ALA A 499 -20.13 1.74 -9.60
C ALA A 499 -19.06 1.23 -10.57
N LEU A 500 -18.29 0.23 -10.14
CA LEU A 500 -17.14 -0.37 -10.84
C LEU A 500 -17.47 -0.87 -12.27
N ALA A 501 -18.73 -0.80 -12.70
CA ALA A 501 -19.23 -1.37 -13.94
C ALA A 501 -19.93 -0.36 -14.89
N THR A 502 -20.12 0.90 -14.53
CA THR A 502 -20.67 1.87 -15.50
C THR A 502 -19.55 2.43 -16.38
N PRO A 503 -19.53 2.15 -17.70
CA PRO A 503 -18.65 2.86 -18.61
C PRO A 503 -18.99 4.35 -18.48
N LEU A 504 -18.04 5.13 -17.97
CA LEU A 504 -18.16 6.57 -17.94
C LEU A 504 -18.00 7.04 -19.39
N GLU A 505 -19.12 7.30 -20.07
CA GLU A 505 -19.13 8.06 -21.32
C GLU A 505 -18.54 9.45 -21.02
N THR A 506 -17.25 9.57 -21.28
CA THR A 506 -16.51 10.80 -21.06
C THR A 506 -16.39 11.46 -22.41
N ARG A 507 -17.22 12.46 -22.71
CA ARG A 507 -17.09 13.30 -23.92
C ARG A 507 -15.78 14.08 -23.78
N ALA A 508 -14.74 13.64 -24.50
CA ALA A 508 -13.37 13.95 -24.11
C ALA A 508 -12.84 15.27 -24.68
N ILE A 509 -13.30 15.73 -25.86
CA ILE A 509 -13.11 17.05 -26.50
C ILE A 509 -13.94 17.02 -27.81
N HIS A 510 -14.70 18.05 -28.17
CA HIS A 510 -15.41 18.09 -29.45
C HIS A 510 -14.80 19.13 -30.40
N SER A 511 -14.27 18.68 -31.55
CA SER A 511 -13.61 19.51 -32.57
C SER A 511 -14.03 19.06 -33.99
N PRO A 512 -15.27 19.38 -34.42
CA PRO A 512 -15.80 18.91 -35.70
C PRO A 512 -15.08 19.49 -36.92
N ALA A 513 -14.54 20.71 -36.81
CA ALA A 513 -13.86 21.40 -37.91
C ALA A 513 -12.35 21.10 -37.99
N ALA A 514 -11.77 20.42 -37.00
CA ALA A 514 -10.33 20.14 -36.94
C ALA A 514 -10.04 18.90 -36.09
N GLY A 515 -10.31 17.71 -36.64
CA GLY A 515 -10.22 16.44 -35.92
C GLY A 515 -8.83 16.18 -35.31
N HIS A 516 -7.75 16.45 -36.05
CA HIS A 516 -6.38 16.25 -35.56
C HIS A 516 -6.03 17.11 -34.35
N ARG A 517 -6.53 18.36 -34.30
CA ARG A 517 -6.31 19.28 -33.17
C ARG A 517 -6.97 18.76 -31.90
N GLY A 518 -8.18 18.21 -32.03
CA GLY A 518 -8.89 17.58 -30.91
C GLY A 518 -8.18 16.33 -30.41
N SER A 519 -7.69 15.47 -31.31
CA SER A 519 -6.89 14.28 -30.96
C SER A 519 -5.59 14.64 -30.24
N ILE A 520 -4.85 15.63 -30.74
CA ILE A 520 -3.59 16.09 -30.13
C ILE A 520 -3.86 16.75 -28.77
N ALA A 521 -4.93 17.54 -28.63
CA ALA A 521 -5.33 18.11 -27.36
C ALA A 521 -5.68 17.01 -26.34
N LEU A 522 -6.40 15.95 -26.76
CA LEU A 522 -6.72 14.83 -25.88
C LEU A 522 -5.45 14.13 -25.35
N LEU A 523 -4.48 13.84 -26.22
CA LEU A 523 -3.19 13.29 -25.81
C LEU A 523 -2.45 14.23 -24.86
N ALA A 524 -2.45 15.54 -25.13
CA ALA A 524 -1.83 16.51 -24.24
C ALA A 524 -2.46 16.52 -22.85
N ARG A 525 -3.78 16.33 -22.75
CA ARG A 525 -4.51 16.26 -21.48
C ARG A 525 -4.19 14.99 -20.69
N GLU A 526 -3.95 13.84 -21.34
CA GLU A 526 -3.44 12.63 -20.68
C GLU A 526 -2.08 12.86 -19.99
N PHE A 527 -1.30 13.84 -20.49
CA PHE A 527 -0.01 14.28 -19.93
C PHE A 527 -0.15 15.53 -19.05
N GLY A 528 -1.36 15.80 -18.55
CA GLY A 528 -1.63 16.87 -17.60
C GLY A 528 -1.49 18.29 -18.18
N VAL A 529 -1.49 18.45 -19.51
CA VAL A 529 -1.49 19.76 -20.18
C VAL A 529 -2.94 20.20 -20.36
N ALA A 530 -3.34 21.25 -19.62
CA ALA A 530 -4.68 21.81 -19.69
C ALA A 530 -4.76 22.70 -20.93
N THR A 531 -5.32 22.16 -22.00
CA THR A 531 -5.36 22.79 -23.32
C THR A 531 -6.67 22.47 -24.00
N ASP A 532 -7.16 23.44 -24.78
CA ASP A 532 -8.22 23.28 -25.74
C ASP A 532 -7.62 22.93 -27.12
N TRP A 533 -8.42 22.33 -28.01
CA TRP A 533 -8.04 22.05 -29.40
C TRP A 533 -7.70 23.34 -30.16
N GLN A 534 -8.29 24.47 -29.77
CA GLN A 534 -7.99 25.79 -30.35
C GLN A 534 -6.57 26.28 -30.06
N ALA A 535 -5.92 25.78 -29.01
CA ALA A 535 -4.53 26.11 -28.70
C ALA A 535 -3.51 25.23 -29.45
N VAL A 536 -3.98 24.13 -30.06
CA VAL A 536 -3.14 23.28 -30.92
C VAL A 536 -2.98 23.97 -32.28
N PRO A 537 -1.76 24.06 -32.86
CA PRO A 537 -1.56 24.63 -34.19
C PRO A 537 -2.43 23.98 -35.29
N ALA A 538 -2.74 24.75 -36.34
CA ALA A 538 -3.64 24.30 -37.40
C ALA A 538 -3.00 23.27 -38.34
N SER A 539 -1.71 23.40 -38.67
CA SER A 539 -0.99 22.41 -39.49
C SER A 539 -0.58 21.19 -38.67
N VAL A 540 -0.60 20.01 -39.29
CA VAL A 540 -0.30 18.74 -38.62
C VAL A 540 1.14 18.71 -38.10
N ASP A 541 2.13 19.11 -38.91
CA ASP A 541 3.53 19.15 -38.49
C ASP A 541 3.77 20.08 -37.30
N ALA A 542 3.20 21.29 -37.33
CA ALA A 542 3.32 22.23 -36.23
C ALA A 542 2.62 21.72 -34.97
N ALA A 543 1.50 21.00 -35.13
CA ALA A 543 0.77 20.38 -34.03
C ALA A 543 1.56 19.21 -33.41
N MET A 544 2.28 18.42 -34.21
CA MET A 544 3.17 17.36 -33.72
C MET A 544 4.39 17.91 -32.99
N GLY A 545 5.06 18.92 -33.55
CA GLY A 545 6.13 19.61 -32.85
C GLY A 545 5.65 20.28 -31.56
N TRP A 546 4.42 20.82 -31.56
CA TRP A 546 3.78 21.34 -30.35
C TRP A 546 3.53 20.23 -29.33
N LEU A 547 2.97 19.08 -29.74
CA LEU A 547 2.72 17.94 -28.85
C LEU A 547 4.02 17.50 -28.17
N CYS A 548 5.10 17.30 -28.93
CA CYS A 548 6.39 16.92 -28.36
C CYS A 548 6.92 17.95 -27.35
N ARG A 549 6.89 19.25 -27.67
CA ARG A 549 7.35 20.27 -26.72
C ARG A 549 6.52 20.30 -25.44
N GLN A 550 5.22 20.03 -25.52
CA GLN A 550 4.32 20.04 -24.38
C GLN A 550 4.39 18.75 -23.55
N THR A 551 4.46 17.58 -24.17
CA THR A 551 4.29 16.29 -23.47
C THR A 551 5.54 15.41 -23.50
N GLY A 552 6.50 15.75 -24.34
CA GLY A 552 7.64 14.90 -24.69
C GLY A 552 7.27 13.79 -25.68
N LEU A 553 6.04 13.69 -26.19
CA LEU A 553 5.67 12.58 -27.07
C LEU A 553 6.18 12.75 -28.50
N ILE A 554 6.82 11.71 -29.03
CA ILE A 554 7.25 11.57 -30.42
C ILE A 554 6.81 10.24 -31.01
N PRO A 555 6.55 10.15 -32.33
CA PRO A 555 6.37 8.87 -33.00
C PRO A 555 7.58 7.95 -32.80
N MET A 556 7.32 6.69 -32.49
CA MET A 556 8.32 5.64 -32.37
C MET A 556 8.39 4.84 -33.67
N ASP A 557 9.59 4.38 -34.03
CA ASP A 557 9.76 3.41 -35.10
C ASP A 557 9.06 2.08 -34.72
N PRO A 558 8.07 1.61 -35.50
CA PRO A 558 7.32 0.39 -35.21
C PRO A 558 8.20 -0.87 -35.20
N MET A 559 9.36 -0.88 -35.87
CA MET A 559 10.26 -2.03 -35.87
C MET A 559 11.11 -2.14 -34.58
N ALA A 560 11.19 -1.08 -33.78
CA ALA A 560 12.14 -1.01 -32.68
C ALA A 560 11.72 -1.77 -31.41
N SER A 561 10.43 -2.09 -31.22
CA SER A 561 9.99 -2.81 -30.02
C SER A 561 8.60 -3.45 -30.14
N SER A 562 8.38 -4.54 -29.40
CA SER A 562 7.02 -5.10 -29.24
C SER A 562 6.11 -4.11 -28.52
N ILE A 563 5.04 -3.67 -29.19
CA ILE A 563 4.04 -2.79 -28.59
C ILE A 563 3.27 -3.54 -27.51
N ARG A 564 3.19 -2.95 -26.31
CA ARG A 564 2.45 -3.49 -25.18
C ARG A 564 1.70 -2.35 -24.48
N PRO A 565 0.55 -2.61 -23.83
CA PRO A 565 -0.09 -1.62 -23.01
C PRO A 565 0.69 -1.40 -21.70
N PRO A 566 0.62 -0.20 -21.09
CA PRO A 566 -0.09 0.97 -21.59
C PRO A 566 0.64 1.59 -22.79
N ALA A 567 -0.12 2.06 -23.78
CA ALA A 567 0.43 2.68 -24.98
C ALA A 567 -0.42 3.85 -25.47
N PHE A 568 0.23 4.84 -26.05
CA PHE A 568 -0.39 6.01 -26.69
C PHE A 568 0.06 6.06 -28.14
N GLY A 569 -0.85 6.43 -29.03
CA GLY A 569 -0.58 6.44 -30.47
C GLY A 569 -1.36 7.53 -31.19
N LEU A 570 -1.06 7.69 -32.47
CA LEU A 570 -1.86 8.44 -33.42
C LEU A 570 -2.20 7.52 -34.59
N GLN A 571 -3.48 7.41 -34.93
CA GLN A 571 -3.95 6.62 -36.06
C GLN A 571 -4.36 7.56 -37.18
N GLN A 572 -3.83 7.33 -38.38
CA GLN A 572 -4.35 8.00 -39.57
C GLN A 572 -5.71 7.40 -39.99
N SER A 573 -6.67 8.27 -40.33
CA SER A 573 -7.95 7.86 -40.89
C SER A 573 -8.36 8.78 -42.04
N THR A 574 -9.41 8.40 -42.75
CA THR A 574 -10.04 9.22 -43.78
C THR A 574 -10.58 10.55 -43.26
N THR A 575 -10.88 10.63 -41.95
CA THR A 575 -11.39 11.84 -41.27
C THR A 575 -10.29 12.65 -40.57
N GLY A 576 -9.03 12.20 -40.65
CA GLY A 576 -7.86 12.87 -40.08
C GLY A 576 -7.13 12.02 -39.04
N LEU A 577 -6.35 12.67 -38.17
CA LEU A 577 -5.62 11.98 -37.10
C LEU A 577 -6.52 11.70 -35.89
N ARG A 578 -6.54 10.45 -35.44
CA ARG A 578 -7.24 9.98 -34.23
C ARG A 578 -6.25 9.66 -33.12
N ALA A 579 -6.55 10.07 -31.90
CA ALA A 579 -5.70 9.72 -30.74
C ALA A 579 -5.97 8.28 -30.30
N VAL A 580 -4.92 7.47 -30.19
CA VAL A 580 -5.02 6.08 -29.76
C VAL A 580 -4.58 5.94 -28.31
N ARG A 581 -5.36 5.18 -27.54
CA ARG A 581 -5.03 4.78 -26.17
C ARG A 581 -5.21 3.28 -26.01
N TRP A 582 -4.20 2.62 -25.48
CA TRP A 582 -4.27 1.20 -25.12
C TRP A 582 -3.98 1.03 -23.63
N ARG A 583 -4.97 0.57 -22.87
CA ARG A 583 -4.84 0.30 -21.43
C ARG A 583 -4.62 -1.18 -21.18
N VAL A 584 -3.95 -1.50 -20.07
CA VAL A 584 -3.68 -2.88 -19.70
C VAL A 584 -4.98 -3.63 -19.40
N GLY A 585 -5.17 -4.78 -20.07
CA GLY A 585 -6.39 -5.59 -19.94
C GLY A 585 -7.58 -5.11 -20.77
N ALA A 586 -7.41 -4.10 -21.62
CA ALA A 586 -8.43 -3.61 -22.55
C ALA A 586 -7.93 -3.70 -24.00
N GLN A 587 -8.87 -3.63 -24.96
CA GLN A 587 -8.55 -3.43 -26.36
C GLN A 587 -8.08 -1.97 -26.59
N PRO A 588 -7.22 -1.71 -27.58
CA PRO A 588 -6.91 -0.36 -28.03
C PRO A 588 -8.18 0.37 -28.48
N ILE A 589 -8.23 1.66 -28.20
CA ILE A 589 -9.32 2.54 -28.65
C ILE A 589 -8.74 3.76 -29.37
N ALA A 590 -9.36 4.16 -30.47
CA ALA A 590 -9.13 5.43 -31.16
C ALA A 590 -10.20 6.44 -30.77
N PHE A 591 -9.80 7.69 -30.58
CA PHE A 591 -10.69 8.81 -30.34
C PHE A 591 -10.92 9.58 -31.63
N ASP A 592 -12.19 9.72 -32.02
CA ASP A 592 -12.60 10.60 -33.11
C ASP A 592 -13.09 11.93 -32.52
N ALA A 593 -12.30 12.98 -32.67
CA ALA A 593 -12.64 14.30 -32.15
C ALA A 593 -13.84 14.95 -32.88
N SER A 594 -14.18 14.49 -34.08
CA SER A 594 -15.33 15.02 -34.82
C SER A 594 -16.65 14.56 -34.20
N THR A 595 -16.72 13.32 -33.74
CA THR A 595 -17.90 12.76 -33.04
C THR A 595 -17.77 12.82 -31.52
N ALA A 596 -16.56 13.09 -31.01
CA ALA A 596 -16.17 12.99 -29.60
C ALA A 596 -16.37 11.58 -29.00
N GLU A 597 -16.21 10.53 -29.82
CA GLU A 597 -16.42 9.13 -29.43
C GLU A 597 -15.12 8.31 -29.46
N PHE A 598 -15.09 7.25 -28.65
CA PHE A 598 -14.03 6.24 -28.68
C PHE A 598 -14.49 5.00 -29.43
N GLN A 599 -13.69 4.53 -30.38
CA GLN A 599 -13.94 3.34 -31.18
C GLN A 599 -12.86 2.30 -30.88
N ALA A 600 -13.24 1.02 -30.73
CA ALA A 600 -12.28 -0.07 -30.60
C ALA A 600 -11.53 -0.27 -31.93
N ILE A 601 -10.23 -0.50 -31.85
CA ILE A 601 -9.36 -0.75 -33.01
C ILE A 601 -8.42 -1.93 -32.73
N GLU A 602 -7.81 -2.47 -33.79
CA GLU A 602 -6.79 -3.52 -33.68
C GLU A 602 -5.44 -2.92 -33.28
N ALA A 603 -4.64 -3.67 -32.50
CA ALA A 603 -3.37 -3.17 -31.96
C ALA A 603 -2.25 -3.11 -33.02
N ASP A 604 -2.38 -3.93 -34.05
CA ASP A 604 -1.49 -4.12 -35.19
C ASP A 604 -1.97 -3.39 -36.45
N ASP A 605 -2.96 -2.50 -36.32
CA ASP A 605 -3.36 -1.62 -37.42
C ASP A 605 -2.14 -0.79 -37.88
N PRO A 606 -1.69 -0.96 -39.13
CA PRO A 606 -0.49 -0.30 -39.65
C PRO A 606 -0.63 1.21 -39.71
N ALA A 607 -1.84 1.75 -39.64
CA ALA A 607 -2.09 3.19 -39.57
C ALA A 607 -1.77 3.79 -38.19
N ILE A 608 -1.46 2.97 -37.17
CA ILE A 608 -1.12 3.44 -35.83
C ILE A 608 0.38 3.73 -35.72
N HIS A 609 0.69 4.99 -35.47
CA HIS A 609 2.00 5.46 -35.05
C HIS A 609 2.05 5.53 -33.53
N TRP A 610 2.62 4.51 -32.90
CA TRP A 610 2.81 4.49 -31.45
C TRP A 610 3.81 5.55 -31.01
N LEU A 611 3.58 6.15 -29.85
CA LEU A 611 4.36 7.27 -29.33
C LEU A 611 5.29 6.80 -28.20
N ALA A 612 6.43 7.47 -28.09
CA ALA A 612 7.38 7.33 -26.98
C ALA A 612 7.77 8.72 -26.47
N THR A 613 8.38 8.76 -25.28
CA THR A 613 8.86 10.01 -24.69
C THR A 613 10.26 10.32 -25.23
N ALA A 614 10.39 11.49 -25.84
CA ALA A 614 11.63 12.12 -26.26
C ALA A 614 12.59 12.27 -25.07
N ARG A 615 13.87 12.09 -25.35
CA ARG A 615 14.94 12.19 -24.35
C ARG A 615 15.41 13.61 -24.19
N THR A 616 15.40 14.37 -25.29
CA THR A 616 15.87 15.75 -25.33
C THR A 616 14.87 16.66 -26.03
N LEU A 617 15.01 17.97 -25.83
CA LEU A 617 14.22 18.96 -26.56
C LEU A 617 14.55 18.97 -28.06
N ASP A 618 15.78 18.60 -28.44
CA ASP A 618 16.19 18.55 -29.85
C ASP A 618 15.49 17.44 -30.63
N ASP A 619 15.15 16.33 -29.96
CA ASP A 619 14.31 15.27 -30.54
C ASP A 619 12.96 15.82 -31.03
N CYS A 620 12.46 16.91 -30.46
CA CYS A 620 11.21 17.56 -30.88
C CYS A 620 11.34 18.41 -32.15
N ARG A 621 12.56 18.75 -32.58
CA ARG A 621 12.78 19.59 -33.78
C ARG A 621 12.69 18.80 -35.07
N SER A 622 12.96 17.50 -35.02
CA SER A 622 12.95 16.58 -36.16
C SER A 622 11.64 15.80 -36.31
N VAL A 623 10.61 16.12 -35.52
CA VAL A 623 9.33 15.41 -35.59
C VAL A 623 8.58 15.86 -36.84
N ILE A 624 8.62 15.01 -37.86
CA ILE A 624 7.77 15.12 -39.05
C ILE A 624 6.45 14.41 -38.73
N ALA A 625 5.31 14.93 -39.22
CA ALA A 625 4.07 14.19 -39.14
C ALA A 625 4.21 12.81 -39.80
N PRO A 626 3.55 11.76 -39.29
CA PRO A 626 3.43 10.52 -40.05
C PRO A 626 2.77 10.83 -41.40
N GLU A 627 3.45 10.46 -42.49
CA GLU A 627 3.01 10.63 -43.89
C GLU A 627 1.81 9.77 -44.24
#